data_AF-A0A2E0UD77-F1
#
_entry.id   AF-A0A2E0UD77-F1
#
_cell.length_a   1.000
_cell.length_b   1.000
_cell.length_c   1.000
_cell.angle_alpha   90.00
_cell.angle_beta   90.00
_cell.angle_gamma   90.00
#
_symmetry.space_group_name_H-M   'P 1'
#
loop_
_entity.id
_entity.type
_entity.pdbx_description
1 polymer ?
#
loop_
_entity_poly.entity_id
_entity_poly.type
_entity_poly.pdbx_seq_one_letter_code
_entity_poly.pdbx_strand_id
1 'polypeptide(L)'
;MPETIYARYMHKRSLLISLIFLVLGAILATTAVGAQTFLEQIDEEEESIISFETEIENLEEQITSYEKQLSDIADLVAETEARIAIEDEKLVLIPIYLELMADNLIDRYVSLEEPTSVRHVMAIDAYVRNDEHINAVLTQSIQLSEEALEQIRARLLYESIINDANDQLLAIYGQLRQLGREIDSLFDRRNQSNERRTLAFEDRSEAMSIVPGIEEQIDSANTNINTLRASIAKAELEIDRLRELLVAMRWTALIGEDIIRPALAFKIDNVGAARPQSGINQADVVYEELVESGLTRLVAIFQTESPSVVGPIRSARTSDPILLSGFDMPLFAYSGANQITLDIVYASDVISVNWDRASSAYWQSTTRRSPHNLYASPSQLWALNPEPERTELPPAPFEFRGSEEPLHPSAVPAERIAIDFGWTEVDYRWNGSGWTRRQGGTAHIDANGVRVAPPNMIVQFVRYGTSPAAETSPEAETVGTGVAWIFTDGHLIIGEWDRTDANMPALYHVEGEEIRLTPGRTWVALAEEGTASWE
;
A
#
# COMPACT_ATOMS: atom_id res chain seq x y z
N MET A 1 15.30 5.85 9.29
CA MET A 1 14.85 5.38 10.62
C MET A 1 13.81 4.30 10.41
N PRO A 2 14.13 2.99 10.54
CA PRO A 2 13.18 1.93 10.22
C PRO A 2 12.98 0.91 11.37
N GLU A 3 12.66 1.36 12.59
CA GLU A 3 12.36 0.42 13.71
C GLU A 3 10.96 0.58 14.30
N THR A 4 10.16 1.57 13.87
CA THR A 4 8.87 1.88 14.51
C THR A 4 7.64 1.35 13.79
N ILE A 5 7.78 0.84 12.55
CA ILE A 5 6.66 0.28 11.76
C ILE A 5 6.44 -1.21 12.08
N TYR A 6 7.52 -1.97 12.30
CA TYR A 6 7.46 -3.41 12.58
C TYR A 6 6.78 -3.75 13.92
N ALA A 7 6.97 -2.93 14.96
CA ALA A 7 6.43 -3.19 16.30
C ALA A 7 4.91 -2.97 16.41
N ARG A 8 4.30 -2.15 15.53
CA ARG A 8 2.84 -1.96 15.48
C ARG A 8 2.11 -3.07 14.73
N TYR A 9 2.84 -3.86 13.94
CA TYR A 9 2.33 -4.94 13.07
C TYR A 9 1.92 -6.20 13.87
N MET A 10 2.60 -6.48 14.99
CA MET A 10 2.39 -7.72 15.77
C MET A 10 1.12 -7.75 16.63
N HIS A 11 0.65 -6.61 17.16
CA HIS A 11 -0.41 -6.62 18.19
C HIS A 11 -1.85 -6.65 17.62
N LYS A 12 -2.04 -6.35 16.32
CA LYS A 12 -3.36 -6.40 15.65
C LYS A 12 -3.68 -7.75 15.01
N ARG A 13 -2.69 -8.63 14.80
CA ARG A 13 -2.86 -9.96 14.17
C ARG A 13 -3.81 -10.88 14.94
N SER A 14 -3.75 -10.90 16.28
CA SER A 14 -4.54 -11.83 17.11
C SER A 14 -6.07 -11.64 17.05
N LEU A 15 -6.56 -10.45 16.71
CA LEU A 15 -8.00 -10.14 16.69
C LEU A 15 -8.63 -10.25 15.29
N LEU A 16 -7.85 -10.14 14.22
CA LEU A 16 -8.33 -10.26 12.85
C LEU A 16 -8.52 -11.74 12.43
N ILE A 17 -7.64 -12.62 12.95
CA ILE A 17 -7.62 -14.06 12.65
C ILE A 17 -8.95 -14.74 13.02
N SER A 18 -9.61 -14.34 14.11
CA SER A 18 -10.90 -14.96 14.50
C SER A 18 -12.12 -14.48 13.70
N LEU A 19 -12.04 -13.35 13.00
CA LEU A 19 -13.20 -12.76 12.30
C LEU A 19 -13.30 -13.23 10.84
N ILE A 20 -12.19 -13.61 10.21
CA ILE A 20 -12.13 -14.01 8.80
C ILE A 20 -12.67 -15.44 8.59
N PHE A 21 -12.47 -16.35 9.56
CA PHE A 21 -12.97 -17.73 9.48
C PHE A 21 -14.50 -17.85 9.52
N LEU A 22 -15.22 -16.83 10.00
CA LEU A 22 -16.68 -16.86 10.09
C LEU A 22 -17.38 -16.57 8.75
N VAL A 23 -16.65 -16.08 7.75
CA VAL A 23 -17.19 -15.75 6.41
C VAL A 23 -16.87 -16.83 5.36
N LEU A 24 -15.90 -17.73 5.61
CA LEU A 24 -15.51 -18.78 4.66
C LEU A 24 -16.50 -19.94 4.52
N GLY A 25 -17.53 -20.03 5.36
CA GLY A 25 -18.49 -21.15 5.38
C GLY A 25 -19.43 -21.26 4.17
N ALA A 26 -19.28 -20.44 3.12
CA ALA A 26 -20.24 -20.37 2.01
C ALA A 26 -19.67 -20.49 0.58
N ILE A 27 -18.37 -20.72 0.39
CA ILE A 27 -17.79 -20.92 -0.96
C ILE A 27 -17.00 -22.23 -0.99
N LEU A 28 -17.72 -23.34 -0.87
CA LEU A 28 -17.21 -24.69 -1.11
C LEU A 28 -17.99 -25.29 -2.27
N ALA A 29 -17.72 -24.79 -3.47
CA ALA A 29 -18.01 -25.50 -4.71
C ALA A 29 -17.33 -24.79 -5.89
N THR A 30 -16.55 -25.58 -6.63
CA THR A 30 -16.12 -25.39 -8.02
C THR A 30 -14.95 -24.43 -8.28
N THR A 31 -13.95 -24.98 -8.97
CA THR A 31 -12.64 -24.45 -9.37
C THR A 31 -11.66 -24.21 -8.21
N ALA A 32 -10.66 -25.08 -8.11
CA ALA A 32 -9.43 -24.78 -7.37
C ALA A 32 -8.80 -23.56 -8.04
N VAL A 33 -9.01 -22.38 -7.46
CA VAL A 33 -8.19 -21.21 -7.75
C VAL A 33 -6.80 -21.59 -7.24
N GLY A 34 -5.88 -21.84 -8.16
CA GLY A 34 -4.53 -22.31 -7.81
C GLY A 34 -3.73 -21.19 -7.16
N ALA A 35 -2.68 -21.55 -6.41
CA ALA A 35 -1.76 -20.57 -5.81
C ALA A 35 -1.23 -19.58 -6.86
N GLN A 36 -1.03 -20.04 -8.10
CA GLN A 36 -0.63 -19.21 -9.23
C GLN A 36 -1.57 -18.03 -9.48
N THR A 37 -2.89 -18.22 -9.37
CA THR A 37 -3.87 -17.15 -9.57
C THR A 37 -3.78 -16.07 -8.51
N PHE A 38 -3.41 -16.43 -7.27
CA PHE A 38 -3.20 -15.42 -6.22
C PHE A 38 -1.90 -14.66 -6.39
N LEU A 39 -0.85 -15.29 -6.90
CA LEU A 39 0.39 -14.60 -7.28
C LEU A 39 0.14 -13.58 -8.39
N GLU A 40 -0.61 -13.96 -9.43
CA GLU A 40 -1.02 -13.04 -10.51
C GLU A 40 -1.85 -11.87 -9.98
N GLN A 41 -2.79 -12.11 -9.07
CA GLN A 41 -3.56 -11.04 -8.43
C GLN A 41 -2.70 -10.12 -7.56
N ILE A 42 -1.68 -10.66 -6.88
CA ILE A 42 -0.71 -9.84 -6.14
C ILE A 42 0.05 -8.93 -7.11
N ASP A 43 0.54 -9.48 -8.22
CA ASP A 43 1.25 -8.71 -9.24
C ASP A 43 0.37 -7.59 -9.82
N GLU A 44 -0.91 -7.87 -10.10
CA GLU A 44 -1.89 -6.87 -10.58
C GLU A 44 -2.13 -5.74 -9.56
N GLU A 45 -2.24 -6.06 -8.27
CA GLU A 45 -2.40 -5.06 -7.21
C GLU A 45 -1.10 -4.25 -7.01
N GLU A 46 0.08 -4.89 -7.10
CA GLU A 46 1.38 -4.20 -7.04
C GLU A 46 1.55 -3.24 -8.23
N GLU A 47 1.17 -3.64 -9.45
CA GLU A 47 1.15 -2.74 -10.61
C GLU A 47 0.18 -1.57 -10.43
N SER A 48 -0.99 -1.82 -9.82
CA SER A 48 -1.97 -0.78 -9.52
C SER A 48 -1.42 0.25 -8.52
N ILE A 49 -0.70 -0.20 -7.48
CA ILE A 49 -0.02 0.69 -6.52
C ILE A 49 0.98 1.60 -7.24
N ILE A 50 1.83 1.04 -8.10
CA ILE A 50 2.82 1.82 -8.88
C ILE A 50 2.13 2.89 -9.73
N SER A 51 1.00 2.54 -10.37
CA SER A 51 0.22 3.50 -11.15
C SER A 51 -0.34 4.63 -10.28
N PHE A 52 -0.87 4.32 -9.08
CA PHE A 52 -1.39 5.32 -8.15
C PHE A 52 -0.28 6.23 -7.60
N GLU A 53 0.88 5.69 -7.27
CA GLU A 53 2.04 6.47 -6.81
C GLU A 53 2.52 7.46 -7.89
N THR A 54 2.57 7.01 -9.15
CA THR A 54 2.93 7.86 -10.29
C THR A 54 1.92 9.01 -10.48
N GLU A 55 0.63 8.74 -10.31
CA GLU A 55 -0.41 9.76 -10.39
C GLU A 55 -0.31 10.77 -9.23
N ILE A 56 0.00 10.30 -8.02
CA ILE A 56 0.27 11.17 -6.87
C ILE A 56 1.46 12.09 -7.15
N GLU A 57 2.57 11.57 -7.68
CA GLU A 57 3.75 12.38 -8.01
C GLU A 57 3.41 13.51 -9.01
N ASN A 58 2.64 13.20 -10.05
CA ASN A 58 2.19 14.20 -11.03
C ASN A 58 1.27 15.25 -10.39
N LEU A 59 0.37 14.86 -9.48
CA LEU A 59 -0.48 15.80 -8.74
C LEU A 59 0.34 16.69 -7.80
N GLU A 60 1.38 16.15 -7.14
CA GLU A 60 2.29 16.93 -6.29
C GLU A 60 3.12 17.94 -7.11
N GLU A 61 3.54 17.59 -8.33
CA GLU A 61 4.18 18.53 -9.26
C GLU A 61 3.22 19.65 -9.69
N GLN A 62 1.95 19.33 -9.97
CA GLN A 62 0.92 20.32 -10.28
C GLN A 62 0.68 21.28 -9.11
N ILE A 63 0.57 20.77 -7.88
CA ILE A 63 0.44 21.61 -6.68
C ILE A 63 1.63 22.56 -6.56
N THR A 64 2.85 22.07 -6.74
CA THR A 64 4.07 22.91 -6.70
C THR A 64 4.01 24.03 -7.74
N SER A 65 3.49 23.75 -8.94
CA SER A 65 3.29 24.76 -9.99
C SER A 65 2.24 25.81 -9.60
N TYR A 66 1.14 25.40 -8.98
CA TYR A 66 0.09 26.29 -8.49
C TYR A 66 0.56 27.16 -7.32
N GLU A 67 1.30 26.59 -6.36
CA GLU A 67 1.91 27.34 -5.25
C GLU A 67 2.86 28.42 -5.76
N LYS A 68 3.63 28.12 -6.82
CA LYS A 68 4.46 29.11 -7.48
C LYS A 68 3.65 30.25 -8.10
N GLN A 69 2.54 29.94 -8.78
CA GLN A 69 1.65 30.97 -9.33
C GLN A 69 1.07 31.86 -8.22
N LEU A 70 0.69 31.28 -7.06
CA LEU A 70 0.24 32.06 -5.90
C LEU A 70 1.34 32.98 -5.36
N SER A 71 2.59 32.51 -5.32
CA SER A 71 3.74 33.33 -4.94
C SER A 71 3.95 34.50 -5.90
N ASP A 72 3.90 34.25 -7.21
CA ASP A 72 4.06 35.28 -8.24
C ASP A 72 2.93 36.34 -8.15
N ILE A 73 1.69 35.91 -7.85
CA ILE A 73 0.56 36.81 -7.60
C ILE A 73 0.77 37.62 -6.32
N ALA A 74 1.28 37.02 -5.25
CA ALA A 74 1.57 37.72 -4.00
C ALA A 74 2.60 38.84 -4.19
N ASP A 75 3.64 38.59 -4.98
CA ASP A 75 4.65 39.60 -5.34
C ASP A 75 4.03 40.76 -6.15
N LEU A 76 3.15 40.45 -7.12
CA LEU A 76 2.41 41.47 -7.89
C LEU A 76 1.49 42.31 -7.00
N VAL A 77 0.79 41.68 -6.05
CA VAL A 77 -0.04 42.39 -5.06
C VAL A 77 0.81 43.31 -4.20
N ALA A 78 1.97 42.84 -3.73
CA ALA A 78 2.88 43.68 -2.94
C ALA A 78 3.42 44.89 -3.74
N GLU A 79 3.76 44.71 -5.01
CA GLU A 79 4.19 45.80 -5.91
C GLU A 79 3.08 46.84 -6.12
N THR A 80 1.85 46.37 -6.40
CA THR A 80 0.70 47.26 -6.60
C THR A 80 0.33 48.02 -5.32
N GLU A 81 0.43 47.39 -4.15
CA GLU A 81 0.24 48.06 -2.86
C GLU A 81 1.29 49.14 -2.59
N ALA A 82 2.55 48.89 -2.93
CA ALA A 82 3.61 49.90 -2.82
C ALA A 82 3.33 51.11 -3.75
N ARG A 83 2.85 50.86 -4.99
CA ARG A 83 2.43 51.93 -5.91
C ARG A 83 1.27 52.75 -5.33
N ILE A 84 0.27 52.10 -4.74
CA ILE A 84 -0.87 52.78 -4.09
C ILE A 84 -0.36 53.66 -2.95
N ALA A 85 0.50 53.14 -2.07
CA ALA A 85 1.04 53.88 -0.94
C ALA A 85 1.79 55.15 -1.36
N ILE A 86 2.60 55.07 -2.43
CA ILE A 86 3.32 56.22 -3.00
C ILE A 86 2.35 57.29 -3.51
N GLU A 87 1.29 56.89 -4.23
CA GLU A 87 0.30 57.85 -4.73
C GLU A 87 -0.57 58.43 -3.60
N ASP A 88 -0.92 57.64 -2.58
CA ASP A 88 -1.60 58.12 -1.36
C ASP A 88 -0.79 59.20 -0.65
N GLU A 89 0.52 59.00 -0.48
CA GLU A 89 1.42 60.01 0.11
C GLU A 89 1.40 61.32 -0.69
N LYS A 90 1.50 61.24 -2.03
CA LYS A 90 1.42 62.42 -2.90
C LYS A 90 0.09 63.13 -2.75
N LEU A 91 -1.02 62.40 -2.70
CA LEU A 91 -2.36 62.96 -2.58
C LEU A 91 -2.63 63.62 -1.22
N VAL A 92 -1.94 63.18 -0.16
CA VAL A 92 -1.97 63.87 1.15
C VAL A 92 -1.19 65.18 1.12
N LEU A 93 -0.05 65.23 0.42
CA LEU A 93 0.79 66.44 0.36
C LEU A 93 0.22 67.54 -0.55
N ILE A 94 -0.45 67.20 -1.64
CA ILE A 94 -0.94 68.20 -2.62
C ILE A 94 -1.89 69.24 -2.00
N PRO A 95 -2.91 68.88 -1.19
CA PRO A 95 -3.75 69.86 -0.51
C PRO A 95 -2.95 70.83 0.37
N ILE A 96 -1.93 70.34 1.08
CA ILE A 96 -1.06 71.17 1.92
C ILE A 96 -0.34 72.21 1.06
N TYR A 97 0.20 71.81 -0.10
CA TYR A 97 0.82 72.74 -1.04
C TYR A 97 -0.20 73.75 -1.61
N LEU A 98 -1.42 73.32 -1.92
CA LEU A 98 -2.47 74.21 -2.40
C LEU A 98 -2.85 75.29 -1.37
N GLU A 99 -2.97 74.93 -0.09
CA GLU A 99 -3.22 75.90 0.99
C GLU A 99 -2.07 76.91 1.12
N LEU A 100 -0.82 76.43 1.14
CA LEU A 100 0.35 77.32 1.19
C LEU A 100 0.42 78.27 -0.02
N MET A 101 -0.03 77.83 -1.19
CA MET A 101 -0.10 78.65 -2.38
C MET A 101 -1.27 79.63 -2.36
N ALA A 102 -2.41 79.24 -1.76
CA ALA A 102 -3.55 80.13 -1.57
C ALA A 102 -3.18 81.32 -0.68
N ASP A 103 -2.43 81.09 0.39
CA ASP A 103 -1.90 82.17 1.24
C ASP A 103 -1.04 83.14 0.44
N ASN A 104 -0.10 82.62 -0.37
CA ASN A 104 0.74 83.46 -1.22
C ASN A 104 -0.08 84.24 -2.26
N LEU A 105 -1.12 83.61 -2.83
CA LEU A 105 -2.01 84.26 -3.80
C LEU A 105 -2.72 85.44 -3.17
N ILE A 106 -3.24 85.27 -1.96
CA ILE A 106 -3.91 86.32 -1.19
C ILE A 106 -2.93 87.45 -0.91
N ASP A 107 -1.73 87.16 -0.41
CA ASP A 107 -0.71 88.18 -0.11
C ASP A 107 -0.32 89.00 -1.35
N ARG A 108 -0.13 88.33 -2.50
CA ARG A 108 0.19 89.02 -3.76
C ARG A 108 -0.99 89.82 -4.28
N TYR A 109 -2.21 89.32 -4.15
CA TYR A 109 -3.40 90.03 -4.56
C TYR A 109 -3.60 91.31 -3.73
N VAL A 110 -3.46 91.23 -2.41
CA VAL A 110 -3.53 92.37 -1.50
C VAL A 110 -2.46 93.42 -1.84
N SER A 111 -1.24 92.98 -2.21
CA SER A 111 -0.15 93.89 -2.60
C SER A 111 -0.42 94.75 -3.85
N LEU A 112 -1.48 94.46 -4.62
CA LEU A 112 -1.90 95.30 -5.75
C LEU A 112 -2.50 96.64 -5.29
N GLU A 113 -3.03 96.71 -4.07
CA GLU A 113 -3.85 97.84 -3.62
C GLU A 113 -3.09 99.17 -3.67
N GLU A 114 -1.91 99.22 -3.08
CA GLU A 114 -1.07 100.42 -3.02
C GLU A 114 -0.68 100.95 -4.42
N PRO A 115 -0.03 100.16 -5.30
CA PRO A 115 0.38 100.66 -6.61
C PRO A 115 -0.82 100.91 -7.54
N THR A 116 -1.95 100.21 -7.36
CA THR A 116 -3.20 100.51 -8.07
C THR A 116 -3.77 101.85 -7.64
N SER A 117 -3.79 102.12 -6.33
CA SER A 117 -4.26 103.40 -5.77
C SER A 117 -3.38 104.56 -6.25
N VAL A 118 -2.05 104.42 -6.19
CA VAL A 118 -1.10 105.41 -6.71
C VAL A 118 -1.36 105.69 -8.19
N ARG A 119 -1.45 104.64 -9.03
CA ARG A 119 -1.73 104.79 -10.46
C ARG A 119 -3.08 105.48 -10.72
N HIS A 120 -4.12 105.15 -9.94
CA HIS A 120 -5.45 105.74 -10.07
C HIS A 120 -5.45 107.22 -9.69
N VAL A 121 -4.86 107.57 -8.54
CA VAL A 121 -4.73 108.97 -8.09
C VAL A 121 -3.94 109.80 -9.11
N MET A 122 -2.82 109.27 -9.62
CA MET A 122 -2.01 109.95 -10.64
C MET A 122 -2.77 110.11 -11.97
N ALA A 123 -3.59 109.14 -12.37
CA ALA A 123 -4.42 109.24 -13.58
C ALA A 123 -5.55 110.28 -13.43
N ILE A 124 -6.19 110.34 -12.26
CA ILE A 124 -7.19 111.38 -11.95
C ILE A 124 -6.51 112.75 -11.92
N ASP A 125 -5.37 112.89 -11.24
CA ASP A 125 -4.65 114.16 -11.16
C ASP A 125 -4.20 114.63 -12.56
N ALA A 126 -3.71 113.73 -13.41
CA ALA A 126 -3.39 114.03 -14.81
C ALA A 126 -4.62 114.45 -15.64
N TYR A 127 -5.79 113.84 -15.41
CA TYR A 127 -7.04 114.17 -16.11
C TYR A 127 -7.66 115.49 -15.62
N VAL A 128 -7.76 115.68 -14.30
CA VAL A 128 -8.36 116.86 -13.65
C VAL A 128 -7.54 118.13 -13.95
N ARG A 129 -6.22 118.01 -14.09
CA ARG A 129 -5.36 119.14 -14.46
C ARG A 129 -5.41 119.53 -15.94
N ASN A 130 -6.17 118.82 -16.79
CA ASN A 130 -6.46 119.14 -18.20
C ASN A 130 -5.35 119.94 -18.93
N ASP A 131 -4.16 119.36 -19.06
CA ASP A 131 -3.04 120.08 -19.65
C ASP A 131 -2.82 119.70 -21.12
N GLU A 132 -3.57 120.38 -22.00
CA GLU A 132 -3.28 120.47 -23.43
C GLU A 132 -1.88 121.08 -23.73
N HIS A 133 -1.08 121.50 -22.73
CA HIS A 133 0.30 121.97 -22.92
C HIS A 133 1.39 120.91 -22.75
N ILE A 134 1.07 119.65 -22.43
CA ILE A 134 2.09 118.58 -22.33
C ILE A 134 2.61 118.11 -23.71
N ASN A 135 1.96 118.50 -24.82
CA ASN A 135 2.37 118.17 -26.19
C ASN A 135 2.97 119.34 -27.01
N ALA A 136 3.22 120.51 -26.42
CA ALA A 136 3.76 121.66 -27.15
C ALA A 136 5.15 122.08 -26.65
N VAL A 137 6.08 122.13 -27.60
CA VAL A 137 7.38 122.84 -27.58
C VAL A 137 8.57 122.08 -26.95
N LEU A 138 9.10 121.15 -27.74
CA LEU A 138 10.53 121.18 -28.07
C LEU A 138 10.74 122.39 -29.01
N THR A 139 11.68 123.27 -28.65
CA THR A 139 12.30 124.38 -29.43
C THR A 139 12.07 125.77 -28.81
N GLN A 140 12.78 126.08 -27.71
CA GLN A 140 13.55 127.33 -27.61
C GLN A 140 14.49 127.30 -26.39
N SER A 141 15.71 127.78 -26.62
CA SER A 141 16.88 127.68 -25.76
C SER A 141 16.92 128.79 -24.70
N ILE A 142 16.93 128.39 -23.43
CA ILE A 142 17.63 128.98 -22.27
C ILE A 142 17.34 130.47 -21.97
N GLN A 143 16.31 130.69 -21.17
CA GLN A 143 16.40 131.35 -19.86
C GLN A 143 15.23 130.78 -19.04
N LEU A 144 15.46 129.61 -18.43
CA LEU A 144 14.48 128.94 -17.58
C LEU A 144 14.24 129.84 -16.37
N SER A 145 13.01 130.33 -16.20
CA SER A 145 12.56 130.83 -14.90
C SER A 145 12.66 129.70 -13.87
N GLU A 146 12.87 130.04 -12.60
CA GLU A 146 12.85 129.09 -11.48
C GLU A 146 11.59 128.18 -11.55
N GLU A 147 10.48 128.76 -11.97
CA GLU A 147 9.17 128.14 -12.21
C GLU A 147 9.16 127.06 -13.30
N ALA A 148 9.88 127.25 -14.42
CA ALA A 148 9.94 126.26 -15.52
C ALA A 148 10.83 125.05 -15.18
N LEU A 149 11.91 125.26 -14.43
CA LEU A 149 12.74 124.17 -13.87
C LEU A 149 11.98 123.35 -12.82
N GLU A 150 11.18 124.01 -12.00
CA GLU A 150 10.33 123.38 -11.00
C GLU A 150 9.21 122.54 -11.66
N GLN A 151 8.61 123.01 -12.76
CA GLN A 151 7.64 122.25 -13.55
C GLN A 151 8.26 121.02 -14.24
N ILE A 152 9.45 121.12 -14.83
CA ILE A 152 10.16 119.96 -15.41
C ILE A 152 10.53 118.94 -14.32
N ARG A 153 10.98 119.41 -13.15
CA ARG A 153 11.33 118.54 -12.02
C ARG A 153 10.10 117.84 -11.45
N ALA A 154 8.98 118.56 -11.32
CA ALA A 154 7.70 117.98 -10.94
C ALA A 154 7.26 116.91 -11.96
N ARG A 155 7.31 117.19 -13.27
CA ARG A 155 6.99 116.20 -14.31
C ARG A 155 7.85 114.95 -14.24
N LEU A 156 9.17 115.08 -14.06
CA LEU A 156 10.08 113.94 -13.93
C LEU A 156 9.78 113.11 -12.67
N LEU A 157 9.42 113.76 -11.55
CA LEU A 157 8.96 113.08 -10.33
C LEU A 157 7.62 112.36 -10.55
N TYR A 158 6.66 112.99 -11.24
CA TYR A 158 5.37 112.39 -11.60
C TYR A 158 5.53 111.17 -12.53
N GLU A 159 6.30 111.31 -13.61
CA GLU A 159 6.60 110.21 -14.53
C GLU A 159 7.34 109.08 -13.80
N SER A 160 8.27 109.40 -12.89
CA SER A 160 8.96 108.39 -12.07
C SER A 160 8.01 107.62 -11.15
N ILE A 161 7.06 108.29 -10.48
CA ILE A 161 6.09 107.64 -9.59
C ILE A 161 5.11 106.77 -10.38
N ILE A 162 4.65 107.24 -11.55
CA ILE A 162 3.78 106.46 -12.45
C ILE A 162 4.53 105.24 -12.99
N ASN A 163 5.79 105.39 -13.40
CA ASN A 163 6.61 104.29 -13.91
C ASN A 163 6.89 103.27 -12.81
N ASP A 164 7.25 103.69 -11.60
CA ASP A 164 7.47 102.80 -10.46
C ASP A 164 6.19 102.01 -10.09
N ALA A 165 5.03 102.68 -10.01
CA ALA A 165 3.76 102.00 -9.76
C ALA A 165 3.40 101.02 -10.89
N ASN A 166 3.67 101.36 -12.16
CA ASN A 166 3.46 100.45 -13.29
C ASN A 166 4.41 99.25 -13.25
N ASP A 167 5.69 99.46 -12.93
CA ASP A 167 6.70 98.41 -12.81
C ASP A 167 6.36 97.45 -11.66
N GLN A 168 5.92 97.98 -10.52
CA GLN A 168 5.42 97.19 -9.39
C GLN A 168 4.18 96.38 -9.76
N LEU A 169 3.20 96.98 -10.45
CA LEU A 169 2.02 96.25 -10.94
C LEU A 169 2.42 95.16 -11.92
N LEU A 170 3.32 95.43 -12.88
CA LEU A 170 3.81 94.45 -13.84
C LEU A 170 4.52 93.28 -13.13
N ALA A 171 5.32 93.55 -12.11
CA ALA A 171 5.97 92.54 -11.29
C ALA A 171 4.94 91.66 -10.55
N ILE A 172 3.96 92.28 -9.87
CA ILE A 172 2.91 91.55 -9.13
C ILE A 172 2.03 90.74 -10.09
N TYR A 173 1.62 91.29 -11.23
CA TYR A 173 0.87 90.53 -12.26
C TYR A 173 1.69 89.37 -12.83
N GLY A 174 3.01 89.54 -12.99
CA GLY A 174 3.92 88.47 -13.38
C GLY A 174 3.93 87.33 -12.36
N GLN A 175 4.03 87.66 -11.07
CA GLN A 175 4.00 86.71 -9.96
C GLN A 175 2.65 86.00 -9.84
N LEU A 176 1.54 86.73 -9.92
CA LEU A 176 0.18 86.15 -9.90
C LEU A 176 -0.03 85.16 -11.06
N ARG A 177 0.46 85.47 -12.27
CA ARG A 177 0.42 84.54 -13.41
C ARG A 177 1.27 83.31 -13.18
N GLN A 178 2.43 83.44 -12.55
CA GLN A 178 3.28 82.30 -12.22
C GLN A 178 2.60 81.40 -11.19
N LEU A 179 2.07 81.98 -10.12
CA LEU A 179 1.36 81.25 -9.08
C LEU A 179 0.13 80.53 -9.63
N GLY A 180 -0.63 81.16 -10.53
CA GLY A 180 -1.73 80.52 -11.25
C GLY A 180 -1.29 79.27 -12.03
N ARG A 181 -0.17 79.33 -12.77
CA ARG A 181 0.39 78.15 -13.47
C ARG A 181 0.84 77.06 -12.51
N GLU A 182 1.43 77.42 -11.37
CA GLU A 182 1.86 76.46 -10.36
C GLU A 182 0.64 75.78 -9.69
N ILE A 183 -0.46 76.51 -9.45
CA ILE A 183 -1.72 75.97 -8.93
C ILE A 183 -2.34 75.00 -9.94
N ASP A 184 -2.44 75.39 -11.22
CA ASP A 184 -2.94 74.51 -12.29
C ASP A 184 -2.11 73.22 -12.38
N SER A 185 -0.78 73.34 -12.30
CA SER A 185 0.12 72.19 -12.28
C SER A 185 -0.12 71.26 -11.09
N LEU A 186 -0.46 71.78 -9.90
CA LEU A 186 -0.82 70.95 -8.75
C LEU A 186 -2.15 70.20 -8.95
N PHE A 187 -3.15 70.84 -9.57
CA PHE A 187 -4.41 70.18 -9.93
C PHE A 187 -4.19 69.05 -10.95
N ASP A 188 -3.37 69.29 -11.98
CA ASP A 188 -3.01 68.25 -12.95
C ASP A 188 -2.29 67.08 -12.27
N ARG A 189 -1.32 67.36 -11.40
CA ARG A 189 -0.60 66.33 -10.63
C ARG A 189 -1.56 65.52 -9.74
N ARG A 190 -2.55 66.17 -9.12
CA ARG A 190 -3.58 65.51 -8.32
C ARG A 190 -4.40 64.54 -9.16
N ASN A 191 -4.89 64.99 -10.32
CA ASN A 191 -5.69 64.16 -11.21
C ASN A 191 -4.90 62.95 -11.71
N GLN A 192 -3.68 63.17 -12.19
CA GLN A 192 -2.81 62.07 -12.63
C GLN A 192 -2.47 61.09 -11.49
N SER A 193 -2.31 61.58 -10.26
CA SER A 193 -2.06 60.72 -9.10
C SER A 193 -3.28 59.87 -8.74
N ASN A 194 -4.48 60.45 -8.78
CA ASN A 194 -5.73 59.72 -8.61
C ASN A 194 -5.94 58.65 -9.70
N GLU A 195 -5.61 58.95 -10.96
CA GLU A 195 -5.70 57.99 -12.07
C GLU A 195 -4.73 56.82 -11.85
N ARG A 196 -3.45 57.09 -11.58
CA ARG A 196 -2.44 56.04 -11.31
C ARG A 196 -2.80 55.18 -10.10
N ARG A 197 -3.36 55.80 -9.06
CA ARG A 197 -3.87 55.11 -7.87
C ARG A 197 -5.04 54.19 -8.22
N THR A 198 -5.99 54.66 -9.02
CA THR A 198 -7.16 53.87 -9.46
C THR A 198 -6.71 52.65 -10.27
N LEU A 199 -5.82 52.85 -11.25
CA LEU A 199 -5.25 51.75 -12.03
C LEU A 199 -4.53 50.73 -11.14
N ALA A 200 -3.75 51.17 -10.15
CA ALA A 200 -3.08 50.25 -9.24
C ALA A 200 -4.08 49.44 -8.36
N PHE A 201 -5.24 50.02 -8.01
CA PHE A 201 -6.31 49.28 -7.33
C PHE A 201 -6.97 48.25 -8.24
N GLU A 202 -7.18 48.57 -9.51
CA GLU A 202 -7.72 47.65 -10.52
C GLU A 202 -6.76 46.48 -10.75
N ASP A 203 -5.46 46.76 -10.98
CA ASP A 203 -4.40 45.76 -11.13
C ASP A 203 -4.38 44.79 -9.92
N ARG A 204 -4.44 45.33 -8.69
CA ARG A 204 -4.48 44.54 -7.47
C ARG A 204 -5.74 43.67 -7.39
N SER A 205 -6.89 44.25 -7.70
CA SER A 205 -8.18 43.53 -7.65
C SER A 205 -8.23 42.41 -8.68
N GLU A 206 -7.66 42.62 -9.87
CA GLU A 206 -7.55 41.60 -10.92
C GLU A 206 -6.64 40.45 -10.47
N ALA A 207 -5.44 40.77 -9.96
CA ALA A 207 -4.52 39.76 -9.43
C ALA A 207 -5.15 38.92 -8.31
N MET A 208 -5.81 39.56 -7.36
CA MET A 208 -6.49 38.87 -6.24
C MET A 208 -7.69 38.02 -6.70
N SER A 209 -8.32 38.34 -7.83
CA SER A 209 -9.48 37.58 -8.32
C SER A 209 -9.14 36.17 -8.81
N ILE A 210 -7.86 35.93 -9.12
CA ILE A 210 -7.37 34.64 -9.64
C ILE A 210 -7.10 33.65 -8.50
N VAL A 211 -6.72 34.14 -7.31
CA VAL A 211 -6.30 33.33 -6.15
C VAL A 211 -7.30 32.22 -5.80
N PRO A 212 -8.63 32.49 -5.67
CA PRO A 212 -9.57 31.44 -5.29
C PRO A 212 -9.64 30.28 -6.28
N GLY A 213 -9.44 30.55 -7.57
CA GLY A 213 -9.44 29.51 -8.60
C GLY A 213 -8.22 28.60 -8.50
N ILE A 214 -7.05 29.13 -8.15
CA ILE A 214 -5.84 28.34 -7.93
C ILE A 214 -5.94 27.53 -6.64
N GLU A 215 -6.44 28.15 -5.56
CA GLU A 215 -6.71 27.44 -4.29
C GLU A 215 -7.67 26.26 -4.50
N GLU A 216 -8.72 26.43 -5.29
CA GLU A 216 -9.65 25.34 -5.64
C GLU A 216 -8.96 24.20 -6.42
N GLN A 217 -8.03 24.51 -7.34
CA GLN A 217 -7.25 23.49 -8.04
C GLN A 217 -6.33 22.71 -7.07
N ILE A 218 -5.69 23.40 -6.13
CA ILE A 218 -4.85 22.77 -5.09
C ILE A 218 -5.71 21.86 -4.21
N ASP A 219 -6.87 22.32 -3.76
CA ASP A 219 -7.80 21.54 -2.94
C ASP A 219 -8.32 20.30 -3.67
N SER A 220 -8.64 20.45 -4.96
CA SER A 220 -9.04 19.32 -5.81
C SER A 220 -7.90 18.31 -5.97
N ALA A 221 -6.68 18.76 -6.24
CA ALA A 221 -5.51 17.88 -6.36
C ALA A 221 -5.23 17.13 -5.05
N ASN A 222 -5.30 17.82 -3.91
CA ASN A 222 -5.16 17.21 -2.57
C ASN A 222 -6.25 16.16 -2.31
N THR A 223 -7.48 16.42 -2.73
CA THR A 223 -8.60 15.46 -2.60
C THR A 223 -8.35 14.19 -3.42
N ASN A 224 -7.82 14.35 -4.64
CA ASN A 224 -7.45 13.22 -5.50
C ASN A 224 -6.30 12.42 -4.89
N ILE A 225 -5.25 13.07 -4.39
CA ILE A 225 -4.13 12.41 -3.68
C ILE A 225 -4.65 11.59 -2.51
N ASN A 226 -5.56 12.14 -1.69
CA ASN A 226 -6.13 11.40 -0.56
C ASN A 226 -6.95 10.18 -1.01
N THR A 227 -7.65 10.28 -2.13
CA THR A 227 -8.40 9.17 -2.73
C THR A 227 -7.46 8.07 -3.23
N LEU A 228 -6.39 8.44 -3.93
CA LEU A 228 -5.36 7.51 -4.41
C LEU A 228 -4.65 6.80 -3.25
N ARG A 229 -4.30 7.53 -2.19
CA ARG A 229 -3.73 6.93 -0.96
C ARG A 229 -4.67 5.92 -0.30
N ALA A 230 -5.98 6.18 -0.30
CA ALA A 230 -6.96 5.22 0.20
C ALA A 230 -7.06 3.97 -0.69
N SER A 231 -6.93 4.13 -2.01
CA SER A 231 -6.84 3.01 -2.95
C SER A 231 -5.59 2.16 -2.73
N ILE A 232 -4.42 2.79 -2.54
CA ILE A 232 -3.17 2.08 -2.19
C ILE A 232 -3.36 1.26 -0.91
N ALA A 233 -3.89 1.86 0.16
CA ALA A 233 -4.11 1.14 1.42
C ALA A 233 -5.07 -0.05 1.28
N LYS A 234 -6.01 -0.01 0.32
CA LYS A 234 -6.90 -1.12 0.01
C LYS A 234 -6.19 -2.22 -0.77
N ALA A 235 -5.38 -1.86 -1.77
CA ALA A 235 -4.56 -2.79 -2.54
C ALA A 235 -3.58 -3.54 -1.63
N GLU A 236 -2.88 -2.83 -0.72
CA GLU A 236 -1.99 -3.44 0.28
C GLU A 236 -2.72 -4.47 1.16
N LEU A 237 -3.95 -4.17 1.61
CA LEU A 237 -4.75 -5.11 2.40
C LEU A 237 -5.14 -6.37 1.61
N GLU A 238 -5.46 -6.21 0.32
CA GLU A 238 -5.78 -7.36 -0.54
C GLU A 238 -4.53 -8.20 -0.81
N ILE A 239 -3.36 -7.58 -1.04
CA ILE A 239 -2.08 -8.30 -1.15
C ILE A 239 -1.80 -9.12 0.12
N ASP A 240 -1.97 -8.52 1.30
CA ASP A 240 -1.79 -9.24 2.58
C ASP A 240 -2.74 -10.43 2.69
N ARG A 241 -4.01 -10.25 2.32
CA ARG A 241 -5.01 -11.33 2.29
C ARG A 241 -4.64 -12.45 1.30
N LEU A 242 -4.19 -12.09 0.09
CA LEU A 242 -3.76 -13.06 -0.93
C LEU A 242 -2.53 -13.85 -0.46
N ARG A 243 -1.58 -13.20 0.21
CA ARG A 243 -0.41 -13.86 0.83
C ARG A 243 -0.83 -14.84 1.93
N GLU A 244 -1.81 -14.49 2.76
CA GLU A 244 -2.37 -15.43 3.75
C GLU A 244 -3.02 -16.65 3.08
N LEU A 245 -3.74 -16.46 1.97
CA LEU A 245 -4.31 -17.56 1.20
C LEU A 245 -3.24 -18.47 0.58
N LEU A 246 -2.15 -17.90 0.07
CA LEU A 246 -1.01 -18.67 -0.43
C LEU A 246 -0.39 -19.55 0.65
N VAL A 247 -0.23 -19.02 1.86
CA VAL A 247 0.26 -19.80 3.01
C VAL A 247 -0.72 -20.93 3.36
N ALA A 248 -2.04 -20.68 3.27
CA ALA A 248 -3.06 -21.70 3.51
C ALA A 248 -3.05 -22.85 2.51
N MET A 249 -2.42 -22.66 1.36
CA MET A 249 -2.33 -23.65 0.30
C MET A 249 -1.03 -24.46 0.34
N ARG A 250 -0.08 -24.16 1.24
CA ARG A 250 1.29 -24.70 1.14
C ARG A 250 1.38 -26.24 1.13
N TRP A 251 0.54 -26.93 1.90
CA TRP A 251 0.65 -28.37 2.13
C TRP A 251 0.03 -29.26 1.04
N THR A 252 -1.01 -28.76 0.35
CA THR A 252 -1.77 -29.52 -0.65
C THR A 252 -2.09 -28.71 -1.91
N ALA A 253 -1.65 -27.46 -2.00
CA ALA A 253 -2.15 -26.48 -2.96
C ALA A 253 -3.69 -26.31 -2.95
N LEU A 254 -4.33 -26.62 -1.81
CA LEU A 254 -5.75 -26.36 -1.52
C LEU A 254 -5.86 -25.54 -0.24
N ILE A 255 -6.88 -24.68 -0.13
CA ILE A 255 -7.07 -23.81 1.04
C ILE A 255 -7.34 -24.67 2.30
N GLY A 256 -6.43 -24.57 3.28
CA GLY A 256 -6.58 -25.18 4.60
C GLY A 256 -7.41 -24.34 5.59
N GLU A 257 -7.87 -25.00 6.65
CA GLU A 257 -8.63 -24.41 7.76
C GLU A 257 -7.74 -23.76 8.84
N ASP A 258 -6.51 -24.22 9.02
CA ASP A 258 -5.58 -23.67 10.01
C ASP A 258 -4.14 -23.87 9.54
N ILE A 259 -3.47 -22.75 9.27
CA ILE A 259 -2.18 -22.71 8.57
C ILE A 259 -1.00 -22.76 9.55
N ILE A 260 -1.26 -22.46 10.82
CA ILE A 260 -0.22 -22.33 11.84
C ILE A 260 -0.19 -23.50 12.80
N ARG A 261 -1.20 -24.38 12.88
CA ARG A 261 -1.18 -25.51 13.84
C ARG A 261 -0.12 -26.57 13.52
N PRO A 262 0.34 -27.35 14.53
CA PRO A 262 1.24 -28.48 14.29
C PRO A 262 0.53 -29.58 13.48
N ALA A 263 1.31 -30.28 12.66
CA ALA A 263 0.85 -31.49 12.00
C ALA A 263 0.46 -32.55 13.02
N LEU A 264 -0.63 -33.28 12.76
CA LEU A 264 -1.13 -34.35 13.61
C LEU A 264 -1.15 -35.65 12.81
N ALA A 265 -0.29 -36.58 13.19
CA ALA A 265 -0.15 -37.89 12.58
C ALA A 265 -0.91 -38.94 13.39
N PHE A 266 -1.70 -39.76 12.70
CA PHE A 266 -2.40 -40.89 13.28
C PHE A 266 -1.87 -42.20 12.73
N LYS A 267 -1.53 -43.13 13.63
CA LYS A 267 -1.28 -44.52 13.26
C LYS A 267 -2.60 -45.27 13.14
N ILE A 268 -2.95 -45.67 11.92
CA ILE A 268 -4.26 -46.23 11.59
C ILE A 268 -4.13 -47.69 11.15
N ASP A 269 -5.05 -48.52 11.64
CA ASP A 269 -5.18 -49.92 11.25
C ASP A 269 -5.60 -50.05 9.77
N ASN A 270 -4.98 -50.98 9.04
CA ASN A 270 -5.30 -51.21 7.63
C ASN A 270 -5.75 -52.65 7.32
N VAL A 271 -5.97 -53.49 8.34
CA VAL A 271 -6.45 -54.85 8.08
C VAL A 271 -7.93 -54.88 7.69
N GLY A 272 -8.39 -55.98 7.09
CA GLY A 272 -9.78 -56.14 6.65
C GLY A 272 -10.84 -55.83 7.73
N ALA A 273 -10.62 -56.28 8.97
CA ALA A 273 -11.54 -56.05 10.09
C ALA A 273 -11.60 -54.58 10.57
N ALA A 274 -10.60 -53.77 10.22
CA ALA A 274 -10.54 -52.35 10.55
C ALA A 274 -11.13 -51.44 9.48
N ARG A 275 -11.27 -51.93 8.24
CA ARG A 275 -11.85 -51.18 7.13
C ARG A 275 -13.39 -51.20 7.19
N PRO A 276 -14.07 -50.14 6.77
CA PRO A 276 -13.52 -48.84 6.35
C PRO A 276 -13.06 -47.95 7.52
N GLN A 277 -11.96 -47.22 7.34
CA GLN A 277 -11.45 -46.25 8.31
C GLN A 277 -12.22 -44.92 8.28
N SER A 278 -12.12 -44.13 9.34
CA SER A 278 -12.68 -42.77 9.45
C SER A 278 -11.58 -41.73 9.29
N GLY A 279 -11.89 -40.61 8.62
CA GLY A 279 -11.00 -39.45 8.51
C GLY A 279 -9.89 -39.56 7.44
N ILE A 280 -9.67 -40.73 6.85
CA ILE A 280 -8.52 -40.97 5.95
C ILE A 280 -8.57 -40.18 4.64
N ASN A 281 -9.76 -39.79 4.17
CA ASN A 281 -9.88 -38.99 2.96
C ASN A 281 -9.53 -37.52 3.19
N GLN A 282 -9.51 -37.05 4.44
CA GLN A 282 -9.17 -35.66 4.81
C GLN A 282 -7.68 -35.49 5.11
N ALA A 283 -6.88 -36.57 5.06
CA ALA A 283 -5.46 -36.50 5.35
C ALA A 283 -4.71 -35.82 4.20
N ASP A 284 -3.84 -34.88 4.54
CA ASP A 284 -2.97 -34.19 3.57
C ASP A 284 -2.00 -35.19 2.95
N VAL A 285 -1.41 -36.02 3.82
CA VAL A 285 -0.47 -37.08 3.45
C VAL A 285 -0.85 -38.38 4.13
N VAL A 286 -0.81 -39.48 3.40
CA VAL A 286 -0.95 -40.83 3.97
C VAL A 286 0.22 -41.70 3.56
N TYR A 287 1.02 -42.12 4.53
CA TYR A 287 2.03 -43.16 4.30
C TYR A 287 1.44 -44.54 4.57
N GLU A 288 1.66 -45.48 3.66
CA GLU A 288 1.40 -46.90 3.87
C GLU A 288 2.72 -47.64 4.06
N GLU A 289 2.91 -48.23 5.25
CA GLU A 289 4.11 -49.00 5.57
C GLU A 289 3.79 -50.47 5.89
N LEU A 290 4.76 -51.33 5.58
CA LEU A 290 4.74 -52.75 5.94
C LEU A 290 4.87 -52.90 7.46
N VAL A 291 4.11 -53.84 8.01
CA VAL A 291 4.20 -54.27 9.40
C VAL A 291 4.29 -55.80 9.46
N GLU A 292 4.17 -56.39 10.65
CA GLU A 292 4.36 -57.83 10.84
C GLU A 292 3.51 -58.69 9.90
N SER A 293 4.11 -59.76 9.38
CA SER A 293 3.42 -60.77 8.57
C SER A 293 2.81 -60.25 7.26
N GLY A 294 3.44 -59.28 6.58
CA GLY A 294 2.97 -58.81 5.27
C GLY A 294 1.69 -57.96 5.32
N LEU A 295 1.30 -57.51 6.51
CA LEU A 295 0.21 -56.56 6.70
C LEU A 295 0.73 -55.14 6.53
N THR A 296 -0.16 -54.17 6.31
CA THR A 296 0.22 -52.76 6.31
C THR A 296 -0.49 -51.96 7.40
N ARG A 297 0.06 -50.80 7.76
CA ARG A 297 -0.61 -49.76 8.54
C ARG A 297 -0.46 -48.42 7.85
N LEU A 298 -1.40 -47.52 8.11
CA LEU A 298 -1.36 -46.17 7.55
C LEU A 298 -0.85 -45.20 8.61
N VAL A 299 -0.06 -44.21 8.19
CA VAL A 299 0.27 -43.00 8.95
C VAL A 299 -0.39 -41.85 8.21
N ALA A 300 -1.53 -41.38 8.72
CA ALA A 300 -2.29 -40.29 8.12
C ALA A 300 -1.97 -38.98 8.84
N ILE A 301 -1.49 -37.99 8.10
CA ILE A 301 -1.01 -36.70 8.61
C ILE A 301 -2.01 -35.62 8.21
N PHE A 302 -2.40 -34.81 9.20
CA PHE A 302 -3.34 -33.71 9.06
C PHE A 302 -2.69 -32.41 9.52
N GLN A 303 -2.75 -31.40 8.67
CA GLN A 303 -2.33 -30.03 8.94
C GLN A 303 -3.34 -29.05 8.35
N THR A 304 -3.91 -29.30 7.17
CA THR A 304 -4.83 -28.33 6.53
C THR A 304 -6.31 -28.56 6.86
N GLU A 305 -6.77 -29.81 6.96
CA GLU A 305 -8.19 -30.15 7.22
C GLU A 305 -8.42 -30.73 8.63
N SER A 306 -9.60 -30.52 9.22
CA SER A 306 -9.95 -31.03 10.56
C SER A 306 -11.05 -32.09 10.53
N PRO A 307 -10.74 -33.39 10.34
CA PRO A 307 -11.77 -34.42 10.43
C PRO A 307 -12.36 -34.51 11.84
N SER A 308 -13.64 -34.86 11.93
CA SER A 308 -14.32 -35.02 13.23
C SER A 308 -13.87 -36.26 14.00
N VAL A 309 -13.45 -37.31 13.29
CA VAL A 309 -13.03 -38.59 13.86
C VAL A 309 -11.97 -39.25 12.98
N VAL A 310 -10.95 -39.84 13.60
CA VAL A 310 -9.94 -40.66 12.93
C VAL A 310 -9.82 -42.03 13.60
N GLY A 311 -9.70 -43.09 12.79
CA GLY A 311 -9.46 -44.46 13.27
C GLY A 311 -9.90 -45.56 12.31
N PRO A 312 -9.72 -46.85 12.65
CA PRO A 312 -9.25 -47.33 13.95
C PRO A 312 -7.77 -47.02 14.23
N ILE A 313 -7.45 -46.49 15.41
CA ILE A 313 -6.08 -46.17 15.83
C ILE A 313 -5.35 -47.44 16.27
N ARG A 314 -4.07 -47.55 15.88
CA ARG A 314 -3.21 -48.71 16.11
C ARG A 314 -1.84 -48.39 16.66
N SER A 315 -1.10 -49.47 16.91
CA SER A 315 0.19 -49.41 17.57
C SER A 315 1.28 -48.81 16.70
N ALA A 316 2.10 -47.97 17.32
CA ALA A 316 3.29 -47.39 16.69
C ALA A 316 4.35 -48.44 16.40
N ARG A 317 5.23 -48.16 15.44
CA ARG A 317 6.41 -48.91 15.01
C ARG A 317 7.65 -48.04 15.15
N THR A 318 8.83 -48.66 15.12
CA THR A 318 10.10 -47.94 15.29
C THR A 318 10.44 -47.03 14.09
N SER A 319 9.86 -47.31 12.92
CA SER A 319 9.91 -46.44 11.73
C SER A 319 9.11 -45.15 11.89
N ASP A 320 8.01 -45.14 12.66
CA ASP A 320 7.10 -44.00 12.77
C ASP A 320 7.78 -42.70 13.21
N PRO A 321 8.53 -42.65 14.35
CA PRO A 321 9.18 -41.40 14.76
C PRO A 321 10.25 -40.92 13.77
N ILE A 322 10.91 -41.84 13.05
CA ILE A 322 11.90 -41.51 12.02
C ILE A 322 11.22 -40.92 10.78
N LEU A 323 10.05 -41.43 10.39
CA LEU A 323 9.26 -40.85 9.31
C LEU A 323 8.73 -39.47 9.69
N LEU A 324 8.24 -39.33 10.92
CA LEU A 324 7.54 -38.15 11.39
C LEU A 324 8.45 -36.97 11.76
N SER A 325 9.75 -37.17 11.94
CA SER A 325 10.70 -36.08 12.19
C SER A 325 10.74 -35.04 11.06
N GLY A 326 10.34 -35.41 9.84
CA GLY A 326 10.24 -34.49 8.70
C GLY A 326 9.09 -33.48 8.78
N PHE A 327 8.21 -33.58 9.78
CA PHE A 327 6.97 -32.80 9.86
C PHE A 327 6.96 -31.80 11.02
N ASP A 328 8.13 -31.28 11.38
CA ASP A 328 8.32 -30.19 12.35
C ASP A 328 7.62 -30.43 13.70
N MET A 329 8.13 -31.42 14.43
CA MET A 329 7.64 -31.83 15.76
C MET A 329 6.13 -32.16 15.79
N PRO A 330 5.65 -33.09 14.94
CA PRO A 330 4.22 -33.37 14.83
C PRO A 330 3.66 -34.01 16.10
N LEU A 331 2.37 -33.80 16.34
CA LEU A 331 1.60 -34.61 17.28
C LEU A 331 1.49 -36.04 16.73
N PHE A 332 1.78 -37.05 17.54
CA PHE A 332 1.69 -38.45 17.13
C PHE A 332 0.68 -39.24 17.98
N ALA A 333 -0.42 -39.63 17.34
CA ALA A 333 -1.55 -40.33 17.91
C ALA A 333 -1.52 -41.83 17.55
N TYR A 334 -1.38 -42.68 18.57
CA TYR A 334 -1.30 -44.14 18.42
C TYR A 334 -1.90 -44.85 19.65
N SER A 335 -2.23 -46.13 19.52
CA SER A 335 -2.96 -46.87 20.57
C SER A 335 -2.06 -47.38 21.71
N GLY A 336 -0.76 -47.45 21.47
CA GLY A 336 0.26 -48.05 22.34
C GLY A 336 1.35 -48.75 21.52
N ALA A 337 2.42 -49.22 22.14
CA ALA A 337 3.46 -50.01 21.47
C ALA A 337 4.18 -50.90 22.50
N ASN A 338 5.14 -51.72 22.06
CA ASN A 338 6.03 -52.39 23.00
C ASN A 338 6.96 -51.36 23.68
N GLN A 339 7.61 -51.73 24.78
CA GLN A 339 8.41 -50.79 25.57
C GLN A 339 9.55 -50.15 24.77
N ILE A 340 10.28 -50.91 23.95
CA ILE A 340 11.39 -50.39 23.15
C ILE A 340 10.90 -49.33 22.16
N THR A 341 9.79 -49.59 21.47
CA THR A 341 9.17 -48.61 20.56
C THR A 341 8.67 -47.38 21.31
N LEU A 342 8.09 -47.53 22.51
CA LEU A 342 7.69 -46.38 23.33
C LEU A 342 8.89 -45.53 23.73
N ASP A 343 10.00 -46.15 24.13
CA ASP A 343 11.22 -45.45 24.51
C ASP A 343 11.80 -44.67 23.33
N ILE A 344 11.78 -45.24 22.11
CA ILE A 344 12.21 -44.56 20.88
C ILE A 344 11.30 -43.37 20.57
N VAL A 345 9.98 -43.54 20.63
CA VAL A 345 9.04 -42.44 20.39
C VAL A 345 9.25 -41.30 21.40
N TYR A 346 9.43 -41.61 22.68
CA TYR A 346 9.64 -40.60 23.71
C TYR A 346 11.02 -39.93 23.68
N ALA A 347 12.00 -40.55 23.01
CA ALA A 347 13.33 -39.98 22.79
C ALA A 347 13.44 -39.16 21.50
N SER A 348 12.41 -39.18 20.65
CA SER A 348 12.36 -38.42 19.40
C SER A 348 11.66 -37.06 19.56
N ASP A 349 11.71 -36.23 18.52
CA ASP A 349 11.09 -34.90 18.50
C ASP A 349 9.57 -34.93 18.25
N VAL A 350 8.98 -36.10 18.04
CA VAL A 350 7.52 -36.23 17.88
C VAL A 350 6.82 -36.07 19.24
N ILE A 351 5.70 -35.36 19.25
CA ILE A 351 4.94 -35.13 20.47
C ILE A 351 3.90 -36.25 20.63
N SER A 352 4.24 -37.25 21.45
CA SER A 352 3.33 -38.37 21.71
C SER A 352 2.04 -37.92 22.43
N VAL A 353 0.91 -38.08 21.73
CA VAL A 353 -0.46 -37.87 22.22
C VAL A 353 -1.25 -39.18 22.18
N ASN A 354 -0.61 -40.27 22.59
CA ASN A 354 -1.19 -41.61 22.55
C ASN A 354 -2.41 -41.80 23.47
N TRP A 355 -3.10 -42.93 23.31
CA TRP A 355 -4.27 -43.28 24.14
C TRP A 355 -4.03 -43.12 25.65
N ASP A 356 -2.86 -43.52 26.16
CA ASP A 356 -2.58 -43.47 27.59
C ASP A 356 -2.41 -42.03 28.11
N ARG A 357 -1.76 -41.15 27.32
CA ARG A 357 -1.48 -39.75 27.69
C ARG A 357 -2.68 -38.83 27.44
N ALA A 358 -3.47 -39.10 26.41
CA ALA A 358 -4.56 -38.26 25.94
C ALA A 358 -5.92 -38.99 25.96
N SER A 359 -6.13 -39.92 26.90
CA SER A 359 -7.30 -40.82 26.94
C SER A 359 -8.67 -40.16 26.73
N SER A 360 -8.86 -38.93 27.20
CA SER A 360 -10.08 -38.15 26.99
C SER A 360 -10.39 -37.85 25.52
N ALA A 361 -9.35 -37.81 24.68
CA ALA A 361 -9.45 -37.57 23.24
C ALA A 361 -9.80 -38.82 22.43
N TYR A 362 -9.93 -39.97 23.09
CA TYR A 362 -10.15 -41.24 22.43
C TYR A 362 -11.37 -41.99 22.99
N TRP A 363 -11.92 -42.89 22.18
CA TRP A 363 -12.97 -43.81 22.64
C TRP A 363 -12.89 -45.17 21.91
N GLN A 364 -13.47 -46.18 22.55
CA GLN A 364 -13.69 -47.48 21.92
C GLN A 364 -15.10 -47.55 21.34
N SER A 365 -15.20 -47.72 20.02
CA SER A 365 -16.47 -47.96 19.35
C SER A 365 -17.05 -49.31 19.73
N THR A 366 -18.38 -49.36 19.89
CA THR A 366 -19.17 -50.57 20.11
C THR A 366 -19.52 -51.30 18.82
N THR A 367 -19.32 -50.67 17.66
CA THR A 367 -19.66 -51.24 16.34
C THR A 367 -18.61 -52.21 15.80
N ARG A 368 -17.41 -52.25 16.41
CA ARG A 368 -16.29 -53.11 16.02
C ARG A 368 -15.71 -53.83 17.23
N ARG A 369 -15.12 -55.01 17.00
CA ARG A 369 -14.41 -55.75 18.06
C ARG A 369 -13.01 -55.19 18.27
N SER A 370 -12.57 -55.22 19.53
CA SER A 370 -11.16 -55.02 19.86
C SER A 370 -10.30 -56.05 19.09
N PRO A 371 -9.14 -55.64 18.54
CA PRO A 371 -8.47 -54.35 18.75
C PRO A 371 -8.66 -53.35 17.59
N HIS A 372 -9.73 -53.48 16.80
CA HIS A 372 -10.04 -52.65 15.62
C HIS A 372 -11.08 -51.56 15.89
N ASN A 373 -11.24 -51.15 17.15
CA ASN A 373 -12.35 -50.31 17.58
C ASN A 373 -11.93 -49.01 18.30
N LEU A 374 -10.65 -48.65 18.31
CA LEU A 374 -10.17 -47.43 18.94
C LEU A 374 -10.27 -46.23 18.00
N TYR A 375 -10.82 -45.10 18.43
CA TYR A 375 -10.95 -43.87 17.64
C TYR A 375 -10.49 -42.67 18.44
N ALA A 376 -10.15 -41.59 17.74
CA ALA A 376 -9.67 -40.35 18.33
C ALA A 376 -10.39 -39.13 17.74
N SER A 377 -10.44 -38.06 18.53
CA SER A 377 -10.93 -36.74 18.14
C SER A 377 -9.73 -35.84 17.83
N PRO A 378 -9.51 -35.49 16.54
CA PRO A 378 -8.41 -34.60 16.15
C PRO A 378 -8.46 -33.24 16.85
N SER A 379 -9.65 -32.63 16.94
CA SER A 379 -9.83 -31.34 17.63
C SER A 379 -9.41 -31.38 19.10
N GLN A 380 -9.67 -32.47 19.81
CA GLN A 380 -9.26 -32.62 21.21
C GLN A 380 -7.75 -32.86 21.35
N LEU A 381 -7.13 -33.54 20.38
CA LEU A 381 -5.67 -33.74 20.36
C LEU A 381 -4.92 -32.45 20.03
N TRP A 382 -5.36 -31.68 19.04
CA TRP A 382 -4.80 -30.35 18.78
C TRP A 382 -5.00 -29.39 19.95
N ALA A 383 -6.15 -29.45 20.62
CA ALA A 383 -6.44 -28.61 21.79
C ALA A 383 -5.55 -28.92 23.01
N LEU A 384 -4.80 -30.02 23.00
CA LEU A 384 -3.73 -30.23 24.00
C LEU A 384 -2.65 -29.16 23.89
N ASN A 385 -2.55 -28.51 22.72
CA ASN A 385 -1.67 -27.39 22.39
C ASN A 385 -0.32 -27.50 23.10
N PRO A 386 0.46 -28.55 22.81
CA PRO A 386 1.84 -28.52 23.25
C PRO A 386 2.46 -27.28 22.62
N GLU A 387 3.32 -26.61 23.37
CA GLU A 387 4.11 -25.46 22.92
C GLU A 387 5.53 -25.97 22.55
N PRO A 388 5.71 -26.82 21.52
CA PRO A 388 7.05 -27.21 21.11
C PRO A 388 7.75 -26.02 20.44
N GLU A 389 9.09 -26.06 20.41
CA GLU A 389 9.92 -25.11 19.68
C GLU A 389 9.87 -25.38 18.16
N ARG A 390 8.67 -25.38 17.58
CA ARG A 390 8.42 -25.61 16.15
C ARG A 390 8.50 -24.32 15.33
N THR A 391 8.59 -24.46 14.02
CA THR A 391 8.47 -23.32 13.12
C THR A 391 7.05 -22.73 13.14
N GLU A 392 6.93 -21.41 12.90
CA GLU A 392 5.62 -20.74 12.84
C GLU A 392 4.73 -21.33 11.72
N LEU A 393 5.34 -21.72 10.61
CA LEU A 393 4.70 -22.35 9.45
C LEU A 393 5.38 -23.68 9.14
N PRO A 394 4.72 -24.81 9.44
CA PRO A 394 5.27 -26.14 9.16
C PRO A 394 5.70 -26.27 7.69
N PRO A 395 6.87 -26.88 7.41
CA PRO A 395 7.33 -27.09 6.04
C PRO A 395 6.32 -27.95 5.28
N ALA A 396 6.11 -27.64 4.01
CA ALA A 396 5.25 -28.44 3.16
C ALA A 396 5.97 -29.72 2.74
N PRO A 397 5.25 -30.85 2.64
CA PRO A 397 5.86 -32.14 2.29
C PRO A 397 6.14 -32.33 0.80
N PHE A 398 5.49 -31.54 -0.07
CA PHE A 398 5.62 -31.64 -1.52
C PHE A 398 5.46 -30.26 -2.15
N GLU A 399 6.03 -30.10 -3.35
CA GLU A 399 5.75 -28.99 -4.25
C GLU A 399 4.63 -29.33 -5.22
N PHE A 400 3.85 -28.31 -5.61
CA PHE A 400 2.66 -28.48 -6.45
C PHE A 400 2.72 -27.58 -7.68
N ARG A 401 2.12 -28.06 -8.77
CA ARG A 401 2.02 -27.34 -10.02
C ARG A 401 1.04 -26.17 -9.93
N GLY A 402 1.35 -25.10 -10.65
CA GLY A 402 0.36 -24.10 -11.04
C GLY A 402 -0.71 -24.70 -11.98
N SER A 403 -1.87 -24.03 -12.11
CA SER A 403 -2.97 -24.52 -12.95
C SER A 403 -2.62 -24.67 -14.43
N GLU A 404 -1.68 -23.87 -14.94
CA GLU A 404 -1.21 -23.90 -16.33
C GLU A 404 0.17 -24.57 -16.47
N GLU A 405 0.78 -25.01 -15.37
CA GLU A 405 2.10 -25.60 -15.40
C GLU A 405 2.04 -27.04 -15.93
N PRO A 406 2.80 -27.38 -16.98
CA PRO A 406 2.81 -28.73 -17.53
C PRO A 406 3.37 -29.75 -16.54
N LEU A 407 3.07 -31.03 -16.76
CA LEU A 407 3.77 -32.12 -16.06
C LEU A 407 5.26 -32.11 -16.43
N HIS A 408 6.08 -32.73 -15.58
CA HIS A 408 7.49 -32.94 -15.87
C HIS A 408 7.65 -33.63 -17.26
N PRO A 409 8.65 -33.24 -18.09
CA PRO A 409 8.80 -33.75 -19.46
C PRO A 409 8.93 -35.28 -19.60
N SER A 410 9.35 -35.98 -18.55
CA SER A 410 9.44 -37.45 -18.53
C SER A 410 8.13 -38.17 -18.18
N ALA A 411 7.04 -37.44 -17.94
CA ALA A 411 5.74 -38.01 -17.61
C ALA A 411 5.20 -38.87 -18.75
N VAL A 412 4.75 -40.09 -18.43
CA VAL A 412 4.10 -41.02 -19.35
C VAL A 412 2.71 -41.40 -18.84
N PRO A 413 1.70 -41.62 -19.71
CA PRO A 413 0.38 -42.05 -19.25
C PRO A 413 0.44 -43.34 -18.43
N ALA A 414 -0.35 -43.41 -17.37
CA ALA A 414 -0.50 -44.59 -16.53
C ALA A 414 -1.96 -44.76 -16.11
N GLU A 415 -2.48 -45.97 -16.20
CA GLU A 415 -3.87 -46.28 -15.85
C GLU A 415 -3.98 -47.05 -14.54
N ARG A 416 -2.96 -47.86 -14.22
CA ARG A 416 -3.00 -48.77 -13.08
C ARG A 416 -1.68 -48.81 -12.31
N ILE A 417 -1.81 -48.99 -11.00
CA ILE A 417 -0.71 -49.30 -10.07
C ILE A 417 -1.10 -50.56 -9.30
N ALA A 418 -0.17 -51.48 -9.11
CA ALA A 418 -0.34 -52.64 -8.23
C ALA A 418 0.88 -52.74 -7.31
N ILE A 419 0.65 -53.00 -6.03
CA ILE A 419 1.69 -53.11 -5.00
C ILE A 419 1.38 -54.33 -4.15
N ASP A 420 2.38 -55.21 -3.99
CA ASP A 420 2.29 -56.42 -3.19
C ASP A 420 3.15 -56.32 -1.92
N PHE A 421 2.49 -56.10 -0.78
CA PHE A 421 3.14 -56.11 0.54
C PHE A 421 3.21 -57.53 1.15
N GLY A 422 2.96 -58.59 0.36
CA GLY A 422 2.95 -59.98 0.77
C GLY A 422 1.55 -60.48 1.14
N TRP A 423 1.03 -60.12 2.31
CA TRP A 423 -0.36 -60.47 2.70
C TRP A 423 -1.37 -59.38 2.32
N THR A 424 -0.89 -58.21 1.93
CA THR A 424 -1.70 -57.07 1.56
C THR A 424 -1.39 -56.66 0.13
N GLU A 425 -2.28 -57.03 -0.80
CA GLU A 425 -2.25 -56.54 -2.16
C GLU A 425 -3.09 -55.26 -2.28
N VAL A 426 -2.51 -54.23 -2.88
CA VAL A 426 -3.14 -52.93 -3.11
C VAL A 426 -3.10 -52.61 -4.60
N ASP A 427 -4.21 -52.11 -5.15
CA ASP A 427 -4.24 -51.62 -6.52
C ASP A 427 -4.94 -50.26 -6.62
N TYR A 428 -4.42 -49.41 -7.50
CA TYR A 428 -4.96 -48.11 -7.81
C TYR A 428 -5.32 -48.04 -9.27
N ARG A 429 -6.42 -47.34 -9.59
CA ARG A 429 -6.81 -47.05 -10.98
C ARG A 429 -7.16 -45.58 -11.12
N TRP A 430 -6.59 -44.95 -12.15
CA TRP A 430 -6.95 -43.57 -12.49
C TRP A 430 -8.42 -43.50 -12.92
N ASN A 431 -9.16 -42.52 -12.40
CA ASN A 431 -10.57 -42.31 -12.75
C ASN A 431 -10.83 -40.99 -13.51
N GLY A 432 -9.78 -40.29 -13.92
CA GLY A 432 -9.85 -38.96 -14.53
C GLY A 432 -9.55 -37.80 -13.58
N SER A 433 -9.60 -38.02 -12.26
CA SER A 433 -9.28 -36.98 -11.26
C SER A 433 -8.47 -37.48 -10.06
N GLY A 434 -8.42 -38.79 -9.82
CA GLY A 434 -7.69 -39.40 -8.70
C GLY A 434 -7.46 -40.90 -8.87
N TRP A 435 -6.56 -41.43 -8.05
CA TRP A 435 -6.13 -42.82 -8.03
C TRP A 435 -7.01 -43.66 -7.12
N THR A 436 -8.07 -44.27 -7.65
CA THR A 436 -9.03 -45.04 -6.85
C THR A 436 -8.41 -46.29 -6.25
N ARG A 437 -8.26 -46.32 -4.92
CA ARG A 437 -7.59 -47.41 -4.18
C ARG A 437 -8.50 -48.62 -3.98
N ARG A 438 -7.93 -49.81 -4.09
CA ARG A 438 -8.49 -51.11 -3.72
C ARG A 438 -7.45 -51.86 -2.89
N GLN A 439 -7.91 -52.75 -2.02
CA GLN A 439 -7.01 -53.61 -1.28
C GLN A 439 -7.66 -54.96 -0.99
N GLY A 440 -6.94 -56.05 -1.27
CA GLY A 440 -7.47 -57.41 -1.25
C GLY A 440 -8.66 -57.58 -2.19
N GLY A 441 -8.60 -56.98 -3.38
CA GLY A 441 -9.66 -57.03 -4.40
C GLY A 441 -10.94 -56.23 -4.09
N THR A 442 -11.04 -55.56 -2.94
CA THR A 442 -12.22 -54.77 -2.56
C THR A 442 -11.97 -53.27 -2.69
N ALA A 443 -13.01 -52.52 -3.05
CA ALA A 443 -12.97 -51.06 -3.07
C ALA A 443 -12.60 -50.50 -1.70
N HIS A 444 -11.61 -49.61 -1.63
CA HIS A 444 -11.29 -48.93 -0.38
C HIS A 444 -12.15 -47.68 -0.22
N ILE A 445 -13.11 -47.74 0.68
CA ILE A 445 -13.97 -46.61 1.07
C ILE A 445 -13.66 -46.20 2.51
N ASP A 446 -13.96 -44.95 2.85
CA ASP A 446 -13.99 -44.50 4.23
C ASP A 446 -15.34 -44.82 4.91
N ALA A 447 -15.45 -44.50 6.20
CA ALA A 447 -16.64 -44.76 7.01
C ALA A 447 -17.88 -43.97 6.56
N ASN A 448 -17.70 -42.91 5.76
CA ASN A 448 -18.78 -42.14 5.14
C ASN A 448 -19.18 -42.69 3.76
N GLY A 449 -18.55 -43.77 3.31
CA GLY A 449 -18.80 -44.39 2.00
C GLY A 449 -18.09 -43.69 0.85
N VAL A 450 -17.19 -42.75 1.12
CA VAL A 450 -16.43 -42.03 0.09
C VAL A 450 -15.27 -42.89 -0.39
N ARG A 451 -15.11 -42.98 -1.71
CA ARG A 451 -14.01 -43.74 -2.32
C ARG A 451 -12.67 -43.06 -2.05
N VAL A 452 -11.69 -43.82 -1.56
CA VAL A 452 -10.30 -43.36 -1.47
C VAL A 452 -9.74 -43.20 -2.88
N ALA A 453 -9.45 -41.96 -3.27
CA ALA A 453 -8.98 -41.60 -4.60
C ALA A 453 -8.10 -40.34 -4.56
N PRO A 454 -6.91 -40.38 -3.94
CA PRO A 454 -6.01 -39.22 -3.90
C PRO A 454 -5.61 -38.79 -5.32
N PRO A 455 -5.46 -37.49 -5.61
CA PRO A 455 -4.94 -37.01 -6.89
C PRO A 455 -3.51 -37.47 -7.15
N ASN A 456 -2.71 -37.63 -6.09
CA ASN A 456 -1.31 -38.04 -6.18
C ASN A 456 -1.07 -39.36 -5.42
N MET A 457 -0.30 -40.25 -6.04
CA MET A 457 0.15 -41.49 -5.44
C MET A 457 1.65 -41.65 -5.70
N ILE A 458 2.44 -41.89 -4.67
CA ILE A 458 3.88 -42.12 -4.77
C ILE A 458 4.16 -43.54 -4.31
N VAL A 459 4.91 -44.30 -5.09
CA VAL A 459 5.54 -45.53 -4.65
C VAL A 459 7.00 -45.20 -4.36
N GLN A 460 7.34 -45.06 -3.09
CA GLN A 460 8.69 -44.79 -2.63
C GLN A 460 9.35 -46.12 -2.32
N PHE A 461 10.36 -46.50 -3.10
CA PHE A 461 11.07 -47.75 -2.86
C PHE A 461 12.07 -47.57 -1.73
N VAL A 462 11.84 -48.31 -0.64
CA VAL A 462 12.66 -48.30 0.57
C VAL A 462 13.14 -49.72 0.88
N ARG A 463 14.17 -49.81 1.72
CA ARG A 463 14.58 -51.07 2.33
C ARG A 463 13.84 -51.26 3.65
N TYR A 464 13.53 -52.51 3.96
CA TYR A 464 13.03 -52.88 5.28
C TYR A 464 14.12 -53.59 6.08
N GLY A 465 14.55 -52.92 7.14
CA GLY A 465 15.41 -53.49 8.16
C GLY A 465 14.63 -54.33 9.18
N THR A 466 15.36 -54.91 10.14
CA THR A 466 14.76 -55.57 11.30
C THR A 466 14.67 -54.58 12.45
N SER A 467 13.45 -54.37 12.97
CA SER A 467 13.24 -53.46 14.09
C SER A 467 14.01 -53.91 15.34
N PRO A 468 14.66 -52.99 16.07
CA PRO A 468 15.30 -53.30 17.34
C PRO A 468 14.31 -53.73 18.43
N ALA A 469 13.02 -53.48 18.21
CA ALA A 469 11.97 -53.80 19.17
C ALA A 469 11.45 -55.25 19.06
N ALA A 470 11.53 -55.86 17.87
CA ALA A 470 11.14 -57.24 17.63
C ALA A 470 11.70 -57.76 16.29
N GLU A 471 12.28 -58.97 16.30
CA GLU A 471 12.90 -59.61 15.12
C GLU A 471 11.92 -59.84 13.95
N THR A 472 10.63 -59.99 14.24
CA THR A 472 9.58 -60.18 13.21
C THR A 472 8.94 -58.87 12.75
N SER A 473 9.33 -57.72 13.31
CA SER A 473 8.79 -56.42 12.92
C SER A 473 9.70 -55.77 11.88
N PRO A 474 9.20 -55.51 10.67
CA PRO A 474 9.96 -54.76 9.68
C PRO A 474 10.08 -53.29 10.13
N GLU A 475 11.17 -52.64 9.74
CA GLU A 475 11.41 -51.21 9.96
C GLU A 475 11.73 -50.56 8.61
N ALA A 476 10.88 -49.63 8.16
CA ALA A 476 11.12 -48.91 6.92
C ALA A 476 12.29 -47.93 7.07
N GLU A 477 13.31 -48.06 6.23
CA GLU A 477 14.44 -47.13 6.14
C GLU A 477 14.01 -45.89 5.32
N THR A 478 13.54 -44.86 6.02
CA THR A 478 12.96 -43.64 5.39
C THR A 478 13.94 -42.46 5.30
N VAL A 479 15.21 -42.66 5.69
CA VAL A 479 16.30 -41.67 5.59
C VAL A 479 17.34 -42.22 4.62
N GLY A 480 17.72 -41.43 3.63
CA GLY A 480 18.61 -41.83 2.55
C GLY A 480 18.10 -41.39 1.19
N THR A 481 18.40 -42.17 0.16
CA THR A 481 17.94 -41.93 -1.21
C THR A 481 17.49 -43.22 -1.86
N GLY A 482 16.67 -43.15 -2.90
CA GLY A 482 16.23 -44.33 -3.65
C GLY A 482 15.31 -43.98 -4.82
N VAL A 483 14.83 -45.00 -5.51
CA VAL A 483 13.90 -44.82 -6.64
C VAL A 483 12.50 -44.49 -6.13
N ALA A 484 11.78 -43.62 -6.84
CA ALA A 484 10.37 -43.37 -6.62
C ALA A 484 9.60 -43.39 -7.93
N TRP A 485 8.36 -43.90 -7.87
CA TRP A 485 7.37 -43.73 -8.93
C TRP A 485 6.31 -42.74 -8.48
N ILE A 486 6.23 -41.61 -9.16
CA ILE A 486 5.32 -40.51 -8.83
C ILE A 486 4.17 -40.56 -9.82
N PHE A 487 2.98 -40.83 -9.32
CA PHE A 487 1.75 -40.87 -10.10
C PHE A 487 0.91 -39.64 -9.83
N THR A 488 0.73 -38.79 -10.83
CA THR A 488 0.02 -37.52 -10.75
C THR A 488 -0.70 -37.23 -12.06
N ASP A 489 -1.92 -36.70 -12.01
CA ASP A 489 -2.71 -36.33 -13.20
C ASP A 489 -2.87 -37.46 -14.25
N GLY A 490 -2.98 -38.71 -13.79
CA GLY A 490 -3.06 -39.89 -14.68
C GLY A 490 -1.76 -40.25 -15.41
N HIS A 491 -0.63 -39.73 -14.95
CA HIS A 491 0.70 -40.00 -15.51
C HIS A 491 1.64 -40.54 -14.44
N LEU A 492 2.64 -41.30 -14.89
CA LEU A 492 3.79 -41.75 -14.11
C LEU A 492 5.02 -40.90 -14.47
N ILE A 493 5.76 -40.49 -13.45
CA ILE A 493 7.12 -39.97 -13.52
C ILE A 493 8.01 -40.91 -12.70
N ILE A 494 9.03 -41.50 -13.34
CA ILE A 494 10.06 -42.28 -12.65
C ILE A 494 11.19 -41.33 -12.26
N GLY A 495 11.45 -41.22 -10.96
CA GLY A 495 12.48 -40.36 -10.41
C GLY A 495 13.15 -40.98 -9.19
N GLU A 496 13.73 -40.12 -8.37
CA GLU A 496 14.42 -40.47 -7.14
C GLU A 496 13.79 -39.71 -5.97
N TRP A 497 13.84 -40.31 -4.78
CA TRP A 497 13.58 -39.61 -3.53
C TRP A 497 14.91 -39.34 -2.82
N ASP A 498 15.04 -38.15 -2.23
CA ASP A 498 16.15 -37.76 -1.35
C ASP A 498 15.59 -37.28 -0.02
N ARG A 499 15.99 -37.98 1.05
CA ARG A 499 15.76 -37.59 2.43
C ARG A 499 17.02 -37.85 3.24
N THR A 500 18.11 -37.19 2.86
CA THR A 500 19.38 -37.23 3.60
C THR A 500 19.33 -36.45 4.92
N ASP A 501 18.47 -35.42 5.02
CA ASP A 501 18.09 -34.77 6.28
C ASP A 501 16.80 -35.38 6.82
N ALA A 502 16.88 -36.06 7.97
CA ALA A 502 15.72 -36.68 8.62
C ALA A 502 14.70 -35.66 9.14
N ASN A 503 15.10 -34.40 9.34
CA ASN A 503 14.21 -33.34 9.83
C ASN A 503 13.39 -32.67 8.71
N MET A 504 13.61 -33.09 7.47
CA MET A 504 12.85 -32.63 6.30
C MET A 504 11.99 -33.76 5.72
N PRO A 505 10.88 -33.43 5.04
CA PRO A 505 10.17 -34.38 4.18
C PRO A 505 11.07 -34.88 3.05
N ALA A 506 10.68 -35.98 2.40
CA ALA A 506 11.41 -36.49 1.24
C ALA A 506 11.19 -35.57 0.03
N LEU A 507 12.28 -35.17 -0.62
CA LEU A 507 12.28 -34.49 -1.91
C LEU A 507 12.14 -35.53 -3.03
N TYR A 508 11.32 -35.29 -4.05
CA TYR A 508 11.20 -36.16 -5.22
C TYR A 508 11.69 -35.42 -6.46
N HIS A 509 12.63 -35.99 -7.21
CA HIS A 509 13.25 -35.30 -8.33
C HIS A 509 13.59 -36.24 -9.50
N VAL A 510 13.82 -35.65 -10.68
CA VAL A 510 14.47 -36.30 -11.84
C VAL A 510 15.76 -35.54 -12.12
N GLU A 511 16.92 -36.19 -12.01
CA GLU A 511 18.22 -35.56 -12.27
C GLU A 511 18.47 -34.23 -11.50
N GLY A 512 17.90 -34.10 -10.31
CA GLY A 512 17.97 -32.90 -9.47
C GLY A 512 16.87 -31.86 -9.72
N GLU A 513 16.04 -32.03 -10.75
CA GLU A 513 14.85 -31.22 -10.98
C GLU A 513 13.68 -31.76 -10.15
N GLU A 514 13.16 -30.97 -9.22
CA GLU A 514 12.06 -31.36 -8.34
C GLU A 514 10.76 -31.62 -9.11
N ILE A 515 10.08 -32.72 -8.76
CA ILE A 515 8.82 -33.11 -9.37
C ILE A 515 7.67 -32.42 -8.64
N ARG A 516 6.94 -31.56 -9.35
CA ARG A 516 5.74 -30.89 -8.85
C ARG A 516 4.49 -31.73 -9.07
N LEU A 517 3.70 -31.92 -8.01
CA LEU A 517 2.47 -32.73 -8.01
C LEU A 517 1.25 -31.94 -8.47
N THR A 518 0.17 -32.64 -8.83
CA THR A 518 -1.14 -32.00 -9.00
C THR A 518 -1.67 -31.53 -7.64
N PRO A 519 -2.26 -30.32 -7.53
CA PRO A 519 -2.87 -29.86 -6.29
C PRO A 519 -3.80 -30.90 -5.65
N GLY A 520 -3.49 -31.25 -4.40
CA GLY A 520 -4.31 -32.03 -3.50
C GLY A 520 -3.53 -33.03 -2.66
N ARG A 521 -4.27 -33.99 -2.10
CA ARG A 521 -3.77 -34.96 -1.11
C ARG A 521 -2.86 -35.99 -1.76
N THR A 522 -1.85 -36.44 -1.03
CA THR A 522 -0.85 -37.38 -1.54
C THR A 522 -0.79 -38.64 -0.70
N TRP A 523 -0.85 -39.79 -1.35
CA TRP A 523 -0.56 -41.08 -0.71
C TRP A 523 0.84 -41.54 -1.07
N VAL A 524 1.57 -42.10 -0.12
CA VAL A 524 2.92 -42.63 -0.30
C VAL A 524 2.95 -44.08 0.18
N ALA A 525 3.14 -45.02 -0.73
CA ALA A 525 3.41 -46.41 -0.39
C ALA A 525 4.92 -46.61 -0.22
N LEU A 526 5.34 -47.01 0.98
CA LEU A 526 6.72 -47.41 1.27
C LEU A 526 6.90 -48.88 0.88
N ALA A 527 7.27 -49.13 -0.38
CA ALA A 527 7.34 -50.49 -0.94
C ALA A 527 8.78 -50.99 -1.05
N GLU A 528 8.98 -52.31 -1.10
CA GLU A 528 10.29 -52.87 -1.47
C GLU A 528 10.46 -52.87 -2.98
N GLU A 529 11.71 -52.73 -3.46
CA GLU A 529 12.00 -52.85 -4.88
C GLU A 529 11.51 -54.20 -5.44
N GLY A 530 10.89 -54.15 -6.63
CA GLY A 530 10.35 -55.34 -7.29
C GLY A 530 8.98 -55.81 -6.79
N THR A 531 8.37 -55.12 -5.81
CA THR A 531 7.02 -55.46 -5.30
C THR A 531 5.88 -54.65 -5.91
N ALA A 532 6.18 -53.72 -6.82
CA ALA A 532 5.20 -52.89 -7.50
C ALA A 532 5.26 -53.04 -9.03
N SER A 533 4.12 -52.84 -9.68
CA SER A 533 3.98 -52.77 -11.13
C SER A 533 2.97 -51.69 -11.52
N TRP A 534 3.05 -51.24 -12.76
CA TRP A 534 2.13 -50.26 -13.35
C TRP A 534 1.80 -50.63 -14.79
N GLU A 535 0.66 -50.15 -15.28
CA GLU A 535 0.19 -50.33 -16.66
C GLU A 535 -0.23 -49.00 -17.28
#